data_AF-A0A935U5M0-F1
#
_entry.id   AF-A0A935U5M0-F1
#
_cell.length_a   1.000
_cell.length_b   1.000
_cell.length_c   1.000
_cell.angle_alpha   90.00
_cell.angle_beta   90.00
_cell.angle_gamma   90.00
#
_symmetry.space_group_name_H-M   'P 1'
#
loop_
_entity.id
_entity.type
_entity.pdbx_description
1 polymer ?
#
loop_
_entity_poly.entity_id
_entity_poly.type
_entity_poly.pdbx_seq_one_letter_code
_entity_poly.pdbx_strand_id
1 'polypeptide(L)'
;MVGNKMSVETEKATQEGKSAELAARCHEIQTGLTLVEVPEFDTLTATGMAVRLALHIRGLPAINFDVLRLVASHYLGIPPVVVKRIVEILGEVEFVKIAKEGKRIKTILPTVPYYQDLYNTLGDYAVTQGLNESEQLSIEILKRLAKSPEKLESLKSQLGADKKLINRAIEIGQEGAYLRQYRYRGRDVLLSPVYFSENADIFADIVAAKGSKQVQKVLNAVKSAQGIPLEIIRKKRRYPM
;
A
#
# COMPACT_ATOMS: atom_id res chain seq x y z
N MET A 1 12.65 -14.79 34.24
CA MET A 1 11.32 -14.49 33.66
C MET A 1 11.27 -13.22 32.79
N VAL A 2 12.32 -12.40 32.70
CA VAL A 2 12.32 -11.17 31.87
C VAL A 2 12.60 -11.43 30.37
N GLY A 3 13.34 -12.50 30.05
CA GLY A 3 13.72 -12.83 28.66
C GLY A 3 12.58 -13.27 27.75
N ASN A 4 11.53 -13.91 28.30
CA ASN A 4 10.40 -14.42 27.49
C ASN A 4 9.39 -13.33 27.10
N LYS A 5 9.40 -12.17 27.78
CA LYS A 5 8.47 -11.07 27.50
C LYS A 5 9.00 -10.16 26.38
N MET A 6 10.31 -9.90 26.35
CA MET A 6 10.94 -9.11 25.28
C MET A 6 10.92 -9.80 23.91
N SER A 7 11.10 -11.13 23.86
CA SER A 7 11.03 -11.90 22.62
C SER A 7 9.62 -11.87 22.01
N VAL A 8 8.58 -12.04 22.83
CA VAL A 8 7.18 -11.99 22.41
C VAL A 8 6.77 -10.58 21.95
N GLU A 9 7.22 -9.53 22.65
CA GLU A 9 6.95 -8.13 22.24
C GLU A 9 7.65 -7.77 20.92
N THR A 10 8.86 -8.29 20.68
CA THR A 10 9.61 -8.06 19.43
C THR A 10 8.97 -8.80 18.24
N GLU A 11 8.54 -10.05 18.44
CA GLU A 11 7.83 -10.82 17.42
C GLU A 11 6.48 -10.18 17.05
N LYS A 12 5.73 -9.71 18.07
CA LYS A 12 4.46 -9.01 17.87
C LYS A 12 4.65 -7.71 17.09
N ALA A 13 5.62 -6.87 17.47
CA ALA A 13 5.93 -5.62 16.75
C ALA A 13 6.38 -5.88 15.30
N THR A 14 7.12 -6.97 15.07
CA THR A 14 7.55 -7.39 13.73
C THR A 14 6.36 -7.85 12.88
N GLN A 15 5.39 -8.53 13.49
CA GLN A 15 4.17 -8.96 12.82
C GLN A 15 3.25 -7.78 12.49
N GLU A 16 3.03 -6.88 13.45
CA GLU A 16 2.27 -5.63 13.24
C GLU A 16 2.86 -4.83 12.07
N GLY A 17 4.19 -4.65 12.03
CA GLY A 17 4.85 -3.97 10.91
C GLY A 17 4.64 -4.65 9.54
N LYS A 18 4.54 -5.98 9.50
CA LYS A 18 4.26 -6.74 8.27
C LYS A 18 2.81 -6.59 7.83
N SER A 19 1.86 -6.65 8.74
CA SER A 19 0.44 -6.47 8.44
C SER A 19 0.16 -5.07 7.92
N ALA A 20 0.68 -4.02 8.57
CA ALA A 20 0.55 -2.66 8.05
C ALA A 20 1.17 -2.49 6.65
N GLU A 21 2.36 -3.06 6.42
CA GLU A 21 2.97 -3.02 5.08
C GLU A 21 2.08 -3.71 4.04
N LEU A 22 1.47 -4.85 4.38
CA LEU A 22 0.57 -5.57 3.48
C LEU A 22 -0.63 -4.71 3.06
N ALA A 23 -1.33 -4.12 4.04
CA ALA A 23 -2.46 -3.25 3.76
C ALA A 23 -2.05 -2.01 2.96
N ALA A 24 -0.87 -1.44 3.23
CA ALA A 24 -0.33 -0.34 2.45
C ALA A 24 -0.09 -0.74 0.98
N ARG A 25 0.45 -1.92 0.70
CA ARG A 25 0.62 -2.41 -0.69
C ARG A 25 -0.71 -2.67 -1.38
N CYS A 26 -1.68 -3.27 -0.68
CA CYS A 26 -3.04 -3.46 -1.22
C CYS A 26 -3.68 -2.11 -1.59
N HIS A 27 -3.54 -1.11 -0.71
CA HIS A 27 -4.04 0.24 -0.94
C HIS A 27 -3.34 0.94 -2.11
N GLU A 28 -2.01 0.82 -2.23
CA GLU A 28 -1.25 1.37 -3.36
C GLU A 28 -1.67 0.74 -4.69
N ILE A 29 -1.78 -0.59 -4.76
CA ILE A 29 -2.22 -1.30 -5.96
C ILE A 29 -3.65 -0.88 -6.34
N GLN A 30 -4.57 -0.86 -5.39
CA GLN A 30 -5.94 -0.42 -5.63
C GLN A 30 -6.03 1.05 -6.07
N THR A 31 -5.14 1.90 -5.57
CA THR A 31 -5.08 3.31 -5.98
C THR A 31 -4.66 3.44 -7.44
N GLY A 32 -3.74 2.61 -7.91
CA GLY A 32 -3.38 2.53 -9.32
C GLY A 32 -4.51 1.95 -10.19
N LEU A 33 -5.06 0.81 -9.79
CA LEU A 33 -6.10 0.11 -10.54
C LEU A 33 -7.36 0.96 -10.71
N THR A 34 -7.78 1.69 -9.67
CA THR A 34 -9.04 2.45 -9.65
C THR A 34 -10.24 1.56 -9.99
N LEU A 35 -10.82 1.71 -11.18
CA LEU A 35 -11.94 0.93 -11.71
C LEU A 35 -11.52 -0.20 -12.66
N VAL A 36 -10.21 -0.38 -12.92
CA VAL A 36 -9.70 -1.50 -13.72
C VAL A 36 -9.91 -2.80 -12.95
N GLU A 37 -10.71 -3.70 -13.52
CA GLU A 37 -10.96 -5.01 -12.95
C GLU A 37 -9.87 -6.00 -13.37
N VAL A 38 -9.33 -6.71 -12.38
CA VAL A 38 -8.37 -7.79 -12.57
C VAL A 38 -9.04 -9.07 -12.06
N PRO A 39 -9.44 -10.01 -12.93
CA PRO A 39 -10.19 -11.19 -12.54
C PRO A 39 -9.52 -12.04 -11.46
N GLU A 40 -8.19 -12.07 -11.46
CA GLU A 40 -7.39 -12.80 -10.49
C GLU A 40 -7.18 -12.09 -9.14
N PHE A 41 -7.69 -10.86 -8.93
CA PHE A 41 -7.58 -10.15 -7.64
C PHE A 41 -8.92 -10.10 -6.90
N ASP A 42 -8.91 -10.44 -5.61
CA ASP A 42 -10.07 -10.40 -4.74
C ASP A 42 -9.74 -9.80 -3.36
N THR A 43 -9.00 -10.53 -2.50
CA THR A 43 -8.62 -10.07 -1.16
C THR A 43 -7.79 -8.79 -1.21
N LEU A 44 -6.88 -8.69 -2.19
CA LEU A 44 -6.02 -7.53 -2.41
C LEU A 44 -6.84 -6.28 -2.70
N THR A 45 -7.75 -6.36 -3.69
CA THR A 45 -8.57 -5.22 -4.11
C THR A 45 -9.60 -4.86 -3.04
N ALA A 46 -10.21 -5.85 -2.39
CA ALA A 46 -11.12 -5.65 -1.27
C ALA A 46 -10.44 -4.93 -0.09
N THR A 47 -9.23 -5.37 0.30
CA THR A 47 -8.43 -4.73 1.35
C THR A 47 -8.04 -3.31 0.96
N GLY A 48 -7.56 -3.10 -0.27
CA GLY A 48 -7.18 -1.78 -0.77
C GLY A 48 -8.36 -0.80 -0.80
N MET A 49 -9.55 -1.26 -1.22
CA MET A 49 -10.78 -0.47 -1.20
C MET A 49 -11.24 -0.16 0.22
N ALA A 50 -11.12 -1.12 1.14
CA ALA A 50 -11.45 -0.93 2.55
C ALA A 50 -10.55 0.14 3.20
N VAL A 51 -9.23 0.07 2.98
CA VAL A 51 -8.29 1.10 3.44
C VAL A 51 -8.68 2.46 2.89
N ARG A 52 -8.90 2.55 1.57
CA ARG A 52 -9.23 3.82 0.90
C ARG A 52 -10.52 4.41 1.45
N LEU A 53 -11.57 3.60 1.62
CA LEU A 53 -12.84 4.05 2.19
C LEU A 53 -12.67 4.52 3.64
N ALA A 54 -12.02 3.71 4.48
CA ALA A 54 -11.80 4.01 5.90
C ALA A 54 -11.07 5.35 6.09
N LEU A 55 -10.03 5.60 5.30
CA LEU A 55 -9.28 6.87 5.34
C LEU A 55 -10.16 8.10 5.07
N HIS A 56 -11.14 7.99 4.16
CA HIS A 56 -11.97 9.11 3.74
C HIS A 56 -13.21 9.33 4.62
N ILE A 57 -13.71 8.29 5.30
CA ILE A 57 -14.88 8.41 6.18
C ILE A 57 -14.50 8.70 7.64
N ARG A 58 -13.21 8.62 7.97
CA ARG A 58 -12.72 8.83 9.33
C ARG A 58 -13.09 10.22 9.86
N GLY A 59 -13.70 10.25 11.05
CA GLY A 59 -14.10 11.50 11.71
C GLY A 59 -15.38 12.12 11.17
N LEU A 60 -16.01 11.53 10.14
CA LEU A 60 -17.31 11.98 9.66
C LEU A 60 -18.43 11.53 10.61
N PRO A 61 -19.54 12.29 10.69
CA PRO A 61 -20.74 11.86 11.39
C PRO A 61 -21.42 10.68 10.66
N ALA A 62 -22.57 10.24 11.18
CA ALA A 62 -23.36 9.19 10.54
C ALA A 62 -23.69 9.53 9.07
N ILE A 63 -23.41 8.59 8.15
CA ILE A 63 -23.50 8.78 6.70
C ILE A 63 -24.63 7.91 6.15
N ASN A 64 -25.52 8.49 5.34
CA ASN A 64 -26.50 7.72 4.58
C ASN A 64 -25.79 6.81 3.58
N PHE A 65 -26.17 5.53 3.54
CA PHE A 65 -25.49 4.52 2.73
C PHE A 65 -25.59 4.78 1.22
N ASP A 66 -26.72 5.28 0.72
CA ASP A 66 -26.89 5.58 -0.70
C ASP A 66 -25.98 6.74 -1.14
N VAL A 67 -25.82 7.74 -0.26
CA VAL A 67 -24.87 8.85 -0.49
C VAL A 67 -23.43 8.33 -0.49
N LEU A 68 -23.06 7.53 0.51
CA LEU A 68 -21.72 6.91 0.58
C LEU A 68 -21.41 6.12 -0.69
N ARG A 69 -22.37 5.34 -1.19
CA ARG A 69 -22.21 4.52 -2.39
C ARG A 69 -21.89 5.35 -3.63
N LEU A 70 -22.55 6.50 -3.80
CA LEU A 70 -22.28 7.42 -4.91
C LEU A 70 -20.92 8.11 -4.76
N VAL A 71 -20.59 8.59 -3.56
CA VAL A 71 -19.31 9.24 -3.26
C VAL A 71 -18.13 8.27 -3.45
N ALA A 72 -18.26 7.05 -2.95
CA ALA A 72 -17.22 6.01 -3.08
C ALA A 72 -16.94 5.67 -4.56
N SER A 73 -17.98 5.62 -5.39
CA SER A 73 -17.80 5.40 -6.82
C SER A 73 -17.16 6.59 -7.52
N HIS A 74 -17.63 7.80 -7.26
CA HIS A 74 -17.18 8.98 -8.01
C HIS A 74 -15.78 9.45 -7.59
N TYR A 75 -15.47 9.44 -6.29
CA TYR A 75 -14.23 10.01 -5.75
C TYR A 75 -13.19 8.97 -5.36
N LEU A 76 -13.61 7.76 -5.00
CA LEU A 76 -12.70 6.73 -4.45
C LEU A 76 -12.44 5.58 -5.42
N GLY A 77 -13.10 5.56 -6.58
CA GLY A 77 -12.95 4.47 -7.56
C GLY A 77 -13.40 3.12 -7.00
N ILE A 78 -14.41 3.10 -6.12
CA ILE A 78 -14.99 1.87 -5.57
C ILE A 78 -16.31 1.60 -6.31
N PRO A 79 -16.42 0.51 -7.11
CA PRO A 79 -17.64 0.24 -7.86
C PRO A 79 -18.88 0.16 -6.95
N PRO A 80 -20.02 0.79 -7.32
CA PRO A 80 -21.20 0.85 -6.45
C PRO A 80 -21.71 -0.51 -5.96
N VAL A 81 -21.52 -1.55 -6.78
CA VAL A 81 -21.93 -2.94 -6.47
C VAL A 81 -21.09 -3.57 -5.37
N VAL A 82 -19.84 -3.13 -5.20
CA VAL A 82 -18.90 -3.68 -4.20
C VAL A 82 -18.94 -2.88 -2.89
N VAL A 83 -19.40 -1.62 -2.88
CA VAL A 83 -19.42 -0.76 -1.68
C VAL A 83 -20.07 -1.45 -0.48
N LYS A 84 -21.15 -2.21 -0.69
CA LYS A 84 -21.80 -2.96 0.39
C LYS A 84 -20.83 -3.94 1.07
N ARG A 85 -20.12 -4.76 0.27
CA ARG A 85 -19.11 -5.69 0.76
C ARG A 85 -18.00 -4.95 1.51
N ILE A 86 -17.51 -3.84 0.98
CA ILE A 86 -16.45 -3.06 1.64
C ILE A 86 -16.91 -2.50 2.99
N VAL A 87 -18.14 -1.98 3.07
CA VAL A 87 -18.72 -1.53 4.35
C VAL A 87 -18.90 -2.68 5.33
N GLU A 88 -19.27 -3.87 4.86
CA GLU A 88 -19.38 -5.06 5.70
C GLU A 88 -18.00 -5.51 6.23
N ILE A 89 -16.95 -5.46 5.41
CA ILE A 89 -15.56 -5.68 5.86
C ILE A 89 -15.18 -4.67 6.94
N LEU A 90 -15.46 -3.37 6.71
CA LEU A 90 -15.22 -2.34 7.73
C LEU A 90 -16.04 -2.56 9.01
N GLY A 91 -17.22 -3.18 8.90
CA GLY A 91 -18.04 -3.55 10.05
C GLY A 91 -17.44 -4.73 10.82
N GLU A 92 -16.91 -5.73 10.11
CA GLU A 92 -16.22 -6.89 10.69
C GLU A 92 -15.00 -6.48 11.50
N VAL A 93 -14.21 -5.53 10.99
CA VAL A 93 -13.04 -4.97 11.71
C VAL A 93 -13.39 -3.82 12.67
N GLU A 94 -14.67 -3.62 12.97
CA GLU A 94 -15.19 -2.61 13.91
C GLU A 94 -14.87 -1.13 13.56
N PHE A 95 -14.56 -0.85 12.29
CA PHE A 95 -14.29 0.50 11.79
C PHE A 95 -15.56 1.28 11.46
N VAL A 96 -16.70 0.60 11.31
CA VAL A 96 -18.01 1.22 11.15
C VAL A 96 -19.08 0.46 11.94
N LYS A 97 -20.04 1.19 12.49
CA LYS A 97 -21.31 0.63 12.98
C LYS A 97 -22.37 0.75 11.89
N ILE A 98 -22.99 -0.37 11.52
CA ILE A 98 -23.96 -0.43 10.42
C ILE A 98 -25.38 -0.43 10.99
N ALA A 99 -26.15 0.62 10.71
CA ALA A 99 -27.57 0.65 10.99
C ALA A 99 -28.36 0.08 9.80
N LYS A 100 -29.10 -1.00 10.03
CA LYS A 100 -29.92 -1.68 9.03
C LYS A 100 -31.40 -1.41 9.23
N GLU A 101 -32.15 -1.35 8.13
CA GLU A 101 -33.60 -1.37 8.11
C GLU A 101 -34.02 -2.61 7.30
N GLY A 102 -34.45 -3.66 8.01
CA GLY A 102 -34.60 -5.00 7.44
C GLY A 102 -33.27 -5.52 6.86
N LYS A 103 -33.24 -5.79 5.56
CA LYS A 103 -32.04 -6.26 4.83
C LYS A 103 -31.18 -5.14 4.23
N ARG A 104 -31.63 -3.88 4.27
CA ARG A 104 -30.95 -2.74 3.64
C ARG A 104 -30.10 -2.00 4.67
N ILE A 105 -28.89 -1.61 4.27
CA ILE A 105 -28.06 -0.69 5.06
C ILE A 105 -28.62 0.72 4.87
N LYS A 106 -29.00 1.38 5.96
CA LYS A 106 -29.55 2.75 5.94
C LYS A 106 -28.46 3.78 6.19
N THR A 107 -27.67 3.55 7.23
CA THR A 107 -26.68 4.50 7.73
C THR A 107 -25.46 3.75 8.24
N ILE A 108 -24.28 4.35 8.06
CA ILE A 108 -23.05 3.90 8.69
C ILE A 108 -22.54 4.98 9.64
N LEU A 109 -22.01 4.57 10.80
CA LEU A 109 -21.32 5.47 11.72
C LEU A 109 -19.84 5.10 11.76
N PRO A 110 -18.95 5.93 11.22
CA PRO A 110 -17.51 5.68 11.25
C PRO A 110 -16.92 5.71 12.66
N THR A 111 -16.10 4.70 12.98
CA THR A 111 -15.31 4.57 14.22
C THR A 111 -13.83 4.30 13.92
N VAL A 112 -13.37 4.73 12.74
CA VAL A 112 -12.05 4.43 12.18
C VAL A 112 -10.91 4.96 13.06
N PRO A 113 -9.92 4.13 13.45
CA PRO A 113 -8.81 4.52 14.31
C PRO A 113 -7.74 5.34 13.56
N TYR A 114 -6.64 5.67 14.24
CA TYR A 114 -5.49 6.36 13.62
C TYR A 114 -4.75 5.47 12.62
N TYR A 115 -3.92 6.10 11.79
CA TYR A 115 -3.27 5.48 10.63
C TYR A 115 -2.59 4.14 10.94
N GLN A 116 -1.81 4.05 12.01
CA GLN A 116 -1.07 2.82 12.32
C GLN A 116 -2.03 1.64 12.59
N ASP A 117 -3.02 1.85 13.45
CA ASP A 117 -4.01 0.83 13.80
C ASP A 117 -4.89 0.48 12.58
N LEU A 118 -5.25 1.49 11.77
CA LEU A 118 -6.01 1.29 10.54
C LEU A 118 -5.32 0.28 9.61
N TYR A 119 -4.03 0.51 9.32
CA TYR A 119 -3.27 -0.35 8.42
C TYR A 119 -2.96 -1.71 9.05
N ASN A 120 -2.66 -1.76 10.36
CA ASN A 120 -2.45 -3.02 11.07
C ASN A 120 -3.69 -3.92 10.97
N THR A 121 -4.86 -3.42 11.37
CA THR A 121 -6.10 -4.22 11.43
C THR A 121 -6.56 -4.68 10.04
N LEU A 122 -6.51 -3.83 9.02
CA LEU A 122 -6.86 -4.24 7.66
C LEU A 122 -5.80 -5.16 7.04
N GLY A 123 -4.55 -5.07 7.50
CA GLY A 123 -3.50 -6.02 7.17
C GLY A 123 -3.77 -7.39 7.75
N ASP A 124 -4.15 -7.46 9.02
CA ASP A 124 -4.53 -8.70 9.71
C ASP A 124 -5.76 -9.34 9.09
N TYR A 125 -6.73 -8.53 8.65
CA TYR A 125 -7.86 -8.99 7.85
C TYR A 125 -7.38 -9.68 6.56
N ALA A 126 -6.49 -9.04 5.78
CA ALA A 126 -5.96 -9.61 4.55
C ALA A 126 -5.18 -10.92 4.78
N VAL A 127 -4.41 -11.00 5.87
CA VAL A 127 -3.72 -12.23 6.28
C VAL A 127 -4.72 -13.33 6.59
N THR A 128 -5.81 -13.00 7.30
CA THR A 128 -6.85 -13.96 7.70
C THR A 128 -7.66 -14.48 6.52
N GLN A 129 -8.04 -13.60 5.59
CA GLN A 129 -8.75 -14.01 4.37
C GLN A 129 -7.87 -14.81 3.42
N GLY A 130 -6.56 -14.56 3.44
CA GLY A 130 -5.60 -15.17 2.54
C GLY A 130 -5.56 -14.47 1.17
N LEU A 131 -4.38 -14.49 0.58
CA LEU A 131 -4.12 -13.95 -0.76
C LEU A 131 -3.78 -15.10 -1.69
N ASN A 132 -4.27 -15.04 -2.93
CA ASN A 132 -3.88 -16.01 -3.95
C ASN A 132 -2.47 -15.72 -4.50
N GLU A 133 -1.95 -16.63 -5.32
CA GLU A 133 -0.57 -16.53 -5.83
C GLU A 133 -0.33 -15.24 -6.66
N SER A 134 -1.29 -14.84 -7.50
CA SER A 134 -1.21 -13.62 -8.32
C SER A 134 -1.17 -12.35 -7.46
N GLU A 135 -1.97 -12.31 -6.40
CA GLU A 135 -2.01 -11.21 -5.44
C GLU A 135 -0.72 -11.12 -4.64
N GLN A 136 -0.25 -12.25 -4.10
CA GLN A 136 1.01 -12.34 -3.36
C GLN A 136 2.18 -11.86 -4.22
N LEU A 137 2.25 -12.30 -5.48
CA LEU A 137 3.30 -11.90 -6.40
C LEU A 137 3.27 -10.40 -6.70
N SER A 138 2.09 -9.83 -6.92
CA SER A 138 1.93 -8.40 -7.20
C SER A 138 2.34 -7.54 -6.01
N ILE A 139 1.97 -7.96 -4.80
CA ILE A 139 2.37 -7.32 -3.54
C ILE A 139 3.88 -7.41 -3.34
N GLU A 140 4.50 -8.57 -3.59
CA GLU A 140 5.94 -8.74 -3.43
C GLU A 140 6.74 -7.90 -4.43
N ILE A 141 6.30 -7.83 -5.70
CA ILE A 141 6.88 -6.94 -6.70
C ILE A 141 6.85 -5.49 -6.20
N LEU A 142 5.68 -5.02 -5.76
CA LEU A 142 5.55 -3.64 -5.29
C LEU A 142 6.35 -3.37 -4.01
N LYS A 143 6.39 -4.33 -3.08
CA LYS A 143 7.19 -4.25 -1.85
C LYS A 143 8.68 -4.09 -2.12
N ARG A 144 9.19 -4.78 -3.14
CA ARG A 144 10.58 -4.61 -3.59
C ARG A 144 10.80 -3.25 -4.23
N LEU A 145 9.90 -2.86 -5.14
CA LEU A 145 10.00 -1.59 -5.86
C LEU A 145 9.79 -0.36 -4.98
N ALA A 146 9.09 -0.47 -3.84
CA ALA A 146 9.00 0.58 -2.83
C ALA A 146 10.35 0.87 -2.14
N LYS A 147 11.28 -0.08 -2.18
CA LYS A 147 12.62 0.07 -1.58
C LYS A 147 13.63 0.64 -2.57
N SER A 148 13.55 0.23 -3.83
CA SER A 148 14.40 0.72 -4.92
C SER A 148 13.83 0.25 -6.26
N PRO A 149 13.99 1.01 -7.36
CA PRO A 149 13.78 0.49 -8.70
C PRO A 149 14.71 -0.69 -8.99
N GLU A 150 14.25 -1.59 -9.85
CA GLU A 150 14.94 -2.84 -10.14
C GLU A 150 14.97 -3.14 -11.63
N LYS A 151 16.04 -3.81 -12.09
CA LYS A 151 16.10 -4.31 -13.47
C LYS A 151 15.09 -5.44 -13.62
N LEU A 152 14.34 -5.44 -14.71
CA LEU A 152 13.30 -6.42 -14.99
C LEU A 152 13.84 -7.86 -14.94
N GLU A 153 14.99 -8.11 -15.56
CA GLU A 153 15.62 -9.43 -15.58
C GLU A 153 16.09 -9.88 -14.19
N SER A 154 16.63 -8.95 -13.39
CA SER A 154 17.02 -9.24 -12.01
C SER A 154 15.82 -9.57 -11.14
N LEU A 155 14.73 -8.81 -11.27
CA LEU A 155 13.47 -9.06 -10.58
C LEU A 155 12.93 -10.46 -10.92
N LYS A 156 12.81 -10.78 -12.22
CA LYS A 156 12.36 -12.10 -12.72
C LYS A 156 13.20 -13.25 -12.17
N SER A 157 14.52 -13.10 -12.14
CA SER A 157 15.43 -14.14 -11.65
C SER A 157 15.33 -14.41 -10.15
N GLN A 158 14.83 -13.45 -9.36
CA GLN A 158 14.84 -13.51 -7.89
C GLN A 158 13.47 -13.82 -7.28
N LEU A 159 12.37 -13.68 -8.03
CA LEU A 159 11.02 -13.93 -7.52
C LEU A 159 10.71 -15.43 -7.35
N GLY A 160 11.43 -16.32 -8.03
CA GLY A 160 11.23 -17.77 -7.89
C GLY A 160 9.89 -18.31 -8.40
N ALA A 161 9.05 -17.45 -8.99
CA ALA A 161 7.74 -17.80 -9.54
C ALA A 161 7.80 -18.16 -11.03
N ASP A 162 6.71 -18.74 -11.55
CA ASP A 162 6.59 -19.07 -12.97
C ASP A 162 6.71 -17.81 -13.86
N LYS A 163 7.40 -17.94 -15.00
CA LYS A 163 7.67 -16.82 -15.91
C LYS A 163 6.40 -16.19 -16.46
N LYS A 164 5.36 -16.98 -16.75
CA LYS A 164 4.08 -16.46 -17.25
C LYS A 164 3.38 -15.65 -16.17
N LEU A 165 3.36 -16.18 -14.94
CA LEU A 165 2.77 -15.48 -13.80
C LEU A 165 3.47 -14.14 -13.53
N ILE A 166 4.80 -14.12 -13.54
CA ILE A 166 5.59 -12.88 -13.38
C ILE A 166 5.29 -11.88 -14.48
N ASN A 167 5.31 -12.30 -15.75
CA ASN A 167 5.01 -11.41 -16.87
C ASN A 167 3.59 -10.84 -16.78
N ARG A 168 2.62 -11.67 -16.40
CA ARG A 168 1.23 -11.24 -16.20
C ARG A 168 1.11 -10.22 -15.07
N ALA A 169 1.76 -10.45 -13.93
CA ALA A 169 1.76 -9.50 -12.82
C ALA A 169 2.39 -8.14 -13.19
N ILE A 170 3.43 -8.15 -14.04
CA ILE A 170 4.05 -6.91 -14.55
C ILE A 170 3.11 -6.18 -15.51
N GLU A 171 2.47 -6.90 -16.44
CA GLU A 171 1.50 -6.35 -17.38
C GLU A 171 0.33 -5.69 -16.64
N ILE A 172 -0.30 -6.40 -15.70
CA ILE A 172 -1.35 -5.84 -14.84
C ILE A 172 -0.88 -4.60 -14.11
N GLY A 173 0.36 -4.60 -13.60
CA GLY A 173 0.88 -3.44 -12.90
C GLY A 173 1.14 -2.23 -13.78
N GLN A 174 1.48 -2.44 -15.06
CA GLN A 174 1.63 -1.37 -16.04
C GLN A 174 0.27 -0.82 -16.47
N GLU A 175 -0.69 -1.71 -16.78
CA GLU A 175 -2.07 -1.34 -17.14
C GLU A 175 -2.79 -0.64 -15.97
N GLY A 176 -2.62 -1.17 -14.76
CA GLY A 176 -3.11 -0.62 -13.51
C GLY A 176 -2.28 0.54 -12.96
N ALA A 177 -1.33 1.08 -13.73
CA ALA A 177 -0.53 2.26 -13.41
C ALA A 177 0.21 2.27 -12.05
N TYR A 178 0.33 1.13 -11.36
CA TYR A 178 1.09 1.00 -10.11
C TYR A 178 2.53 0.52 -10.34
N LEU A 179 2.88 0.18 -11.58
CA LEU A 179 4.23 -0.08 -12.07
C LEU A 179 4.52 0.75 -13.33
N ARG A 180 5.76 1.19 -13.49
CA ARG A 180 6.24 1.82 -14.73
C ARG A 180 7.56 1.19 -15.16
N GLN A 181 7.73 1.00 -16.46
CA GLN A 181 8.96 0.48 -17.05
C GLN A 181 9.65 1.58 -17.87
N TYR A 182 10.95 1.70 -17.69
CA TYR A 182 11.82 2.61 -18.42
C TYR A 182 12.97 1.83 -19.05
N ARG A 183 13.40 2.27 -20.24
CA ARG A 183 14.54 1.67 -20.95
C ARG A 183 15.74 2.61 -20.90
N TYR A 184 16.78 2.19 -20.20
CA TYR A 184 18.05 2.93 -20.11
C TYR A 184 19.23 2.00 -20.33
N ARG A 185 20.21 2.44 -21.12
CA ARG A 185 21.44 1.67 -21.41
C ARG A 185 21.15 0.22 -21.87
N GLY A 186 20.11 0.05 -22.69
CA GLY A 186 19.66 -1.24 -23.20
C GLY A 186 19.01 -2.17 -22.17
N ARG A 187 18.66 -1.67 -20.98
CA ARG A 187 18.08 -2.44 -19.87
C ARG A 187 16.70 -1.90 -19.52
N ASP A 188 15.78 -2.81 -19.27
CA ASP A 188 14.46 -2.50 -18.72
C ASP A 188 14.55 -2.38 -17.20
N VAL A 189 14.11 -1.23 -16.68
CA VAL A 189 14.05 -0.91 -15.26
C VAL A 189 12.61 -0.66 -14.87
N LEU A 190 12.14 -1.40 -13.87
CA LEU A 190 10.80 -1.29 -13.31
C LEU A 190 10.86 -0.42 -12.05
N LEU A 191 9.85 0.44 -11.87
CA LEU A 191 9.72 1.32 -10.71
C LEU A 191 8.28 1.49 -10.26
N SER A 192 8.12 1.82 -8.98
CA SER A 192 6.84 2.25 -8.43
C SER A 192 6.69 3.77 -8.63
N PRO A 193 5.64 4.24 -9.31
CA PRO A 193 5.40 5.67 -9.51
C PRO A 193 5.05 6.39 -8.19
N VAL A 194 4.60 5.67 -7.16
CA VAL A 194 4.33 6.26 -5.83
C VAL A 194 5.62 6.79 -5.18
N TYR A 195 6.75 6.10 -5.40
CA TYR A 195 8.01 6.40 -4.70
C TYR A 195 9.05 7.11 -5.56
N PHE A 196 8.99 6.94 -6.88
CA PHE A 196 10.07 7.36 -7.79
C PHE A 196 9.58 8.18 -9.00
N SER A 197 8.36 8.72 -8.97
CA SER A 197 7.80 9.47 -10.12
C SER A 197 8.52 10.78 -10.44
N GLU A 198 8.94 11.54 -9.43
CA GLU A 198 9.51 12.89 -9.63
C GLU A 198 10.81 12.89 -10.44
N ASN A 199 11.62 11.83 -10.33
CA ASN A 199 12.94 11.72 -10.98
C ASN A 199 13.14 10.32 -11.59
N ALA A 200 12.08 9.78 -12.21
CA ALA A 200 12.01 8.40 -12.66
C ALA A 200 13.12 8.02 -13.65
N ASP A 201 13.46 8.93 -14.55
CA ASP A 201 14.55 8.85 -15.52
C ASP A 201 15.93 8.75 -14.85
N ILE A 202 16.21 9.59 -13.87
CA ILE A 202 17.47 9.60 -13.13
C ILE A 202 17.64 8.28 -12.37
N PHE A 203 16.60 7.84 -11.66
CA PHE A 203 16.64 6.58 -10.95
C PHE A 203 16.80 5.37 -11.89
N ALA A 204 16.11 5.38 -13.04
CA ALA A 204 16.22 4.32 -14.03
C ALA A 204 17.64 4.25 -14.62
N ASP A 205 18.25 5.38 -14.97
CA ASP A 205 19.63 5.41 -15.49
C ASP A 205 20.65 4.90 -14.44
N ILE A 206 20.55 5.37 -13.20
CA ILE A 206 21.45 4.94 -12.12
C ILE A 206 21.31 3.44 -11.84
N VAL A 207 20.08 2.91 -11.79
CA VAL A 207 19.84 1.47 -11.60
C VAL A 207 20.35 0.66 -12.79
N ALA A 208 20.15 1.14 -14.03
CA ALA A 208 20.70 0.49 -15.21
C ALA A 208 22.23 0.40 -15.14
N ALA A 209 22.89 1.48 -14.67
CA ALA A 209 24.34 1.61 -14.55
C ALA A 209 24.96 0.81 -13.38
N LYS A 210 24.43 0.99 -12.16
CA LYS A 210 25.05 0.55 -10.89
C LYS A 210 24.25 -0.55 -10.17
N GLY A 211 23.00 -0.78 -10.55
CA GLY A 211 22.11 -1.77 -9.92
C GLY A 211 21.33 -1.25 -8.71
N SER A 212 20.27 -1.98 -8.36
CA SER A 212 19.30 -1.61 -7.31
C SER A 212 19.91 -1.54 -5.91
N LYS A 213 20.81 -2.47 -5.55
CA LYS A 213 21.44 -2.53 -4.22
C LYS A 213 22.17 -1.24 -3.84
N GLN A 214 22.87 -0.61 -4.80
CA GLN A 214 23.60 0.63 -4.53
C GLN A 214 22.64 1.79 -4.27
N VAL A 215 21.56 1.90 -5.06
CA VAL A 215 20.52 2.92 -4.87
C VAL A 215 19.83 2.74 -3.53
N GLN A 216 19.43 1.50 -3.22
CA GLN A 216 18.81 1.16 -1.93
C GLN A 216 19.71 1.52 -0.75
N LYS A 217 21.02 1.25 -0.83
CA LYS A 217 21.99 1.62 0.22
C LYS A 217 22.01 3.12 0.46
N VAL A 218 22.00 3.93 -0.60
CA VAL A 218 21.97 5.39 -0.49
C VAL A 218 20.65 5.87 0.10
N LEU A 219 19.51 5.34 -0.38
CA LEU A 219 18.19 5.70 0.15
C LEU A 219 18.06 5.37 1.64
N ASN A 220 18.58 4.22 2.07
CA ASN A 220 18.59 3.83 3.47
C ASN A 220 19.47 4.76 4.32
N ALA A 221 20.64 5.15 3.80
CA ALA A 221 21.51 6.13 4.47
C ALA A 221 20.80 7.47 4.66
N VAL A 222 20.13 7.98 3.61
CA VAL A 222 19.35 9.22 3.67
C VAL A 222 18.19 9.10 4.66
N LYS A 223 17.43 7.99 4.64
CA LYS A 223 16.34 7.75 5.61
C LYS A 223 16.83 7.69 7.06
N SER A 224 18.02 7.15 7.29
CA SER A 224 18.62 7.07 8.63
C SER A 224 19.20 8.39 9.13
N ALA A 225 19.49 9.33 8.23
CA ALA A 225 19.91 10.67 8.59
C ALA A 225 18.67 11.44 9.08
N GLN A 226 18.35 11.29 10.36
CA GLN A 226 17.33 12.10 11.03
C GLN A 226 17.69 13.57 10.80
N GLY A 227 16.76 14.34 10.21
CA GLY A 227 17.01 15.74 9.90
C GLY A 227 17.50 16.53 11.11
N ILE A 228 18.10 17.70 10.88
CA ILE A 228 18.58 18.55 11.99
C ILE A 228 17.35 19.12 12.71
N PRO A 229 17.19 18.90 14.04
CA PRO A 229 16.09 19.49 14.80
C PRO A 229 16.04 21.01 14.59
N LEU A 230 14.86 21.54 14.28
CA LEU A 230 14.65 22.96 14.01
C LEU A 230 15.10 23.86 15.18
N GLU A 231 15.10 23.34 16.40
CA GLU A 231 15.64 24.01 17.59
C GLU A 231 17.12 24.35 17.47
N ILE A 232 17.93 23.48 16.84
CA ILE A 232 19.35 23.70 16.62
C ILE A 232 19.57 24.82 15.58
N ILE A 233 18.70 24.90 14.57
CA ILE A 233 18.72 25.96 13.55
C ILE A 233 18.32 27.32 14.16
N ARG A 234 17.37 27.33 15.12
CA ARG A 234 16.92 28.56 15.80
C ARG A 234 18.01 29.20 16.66
N LYS A 235 18.91 28.40 17.25
CA LYS A 235 20.10 28.91 17.97
C LYS A 235 21.14 29.53 17.03
N LYS A 236 21.31 28.99 15.81
CA LYS A 236 22.27 29.54 14.83
C LYS A 236 21.82 30.84 14.17
N ARG A 237 20.52 31.11 14.07
CA ARG A 237 19.98 32.38 13.51
C ARG A 237 20.03 33.57 14.47
N ARG A 238 20.37 33.35 15.75
CA ARG A 238 20.42 34.38 16.80
C ARG A 238 21.83 34.92 17.08
N TYR A 239 22.71 34.84 16.09
CA TYR A 239 23.92 35.66 15.99
C TYR A 239 24.05 36.18 14.55
N PRO A 240 23.47 37.37 14.30
CA PRO A 240 24.23 38.43 13.69
C PRO A 240 24.28 39.60 14.69
N MET A 241 25.37 39.64 15.45
CA MET A 241 26.03 40.83 16.02
C MET A 241 27.40 40.37 16.47
#